data_AF-A0AAU9Y4U5-F1
#
_entry.id   AF-A0AAU9Y4U5-F1
#
_cell.length_a   1.000
_cell.length_b   1.000
_cell.length_c   1.000
_cell.angle_alpha   90.00
_cell.angle_beta   90.00
_cell.angle_gamma   90.00
#
_symmetry.space_group_name_H-M   'P 1'
#
loop_
_entity.id
_entity.type
_entity.pdbx_description
1 polymer ?
#
loop_
_entity_poly.entity_id
_entity_poly.type
_entity_poly.pdbx_seq_one_letter_code
_entity_poly.pdbx_strand_id
1 'polypeptide(L)'
;MGVQEFFHLPVFLSMLVSFDSVVTQCHRNTREVSILGKMLQKHIFKTITGAAFGDVCLRECYRDVRCQSFNYVFTQNKCELSNRTKEARPEDFVPNSERYYFRRDRKREGEISRFFFTFSFSYFLAILGAIPELSADSCKEIKASEGGQAVSGKY
;
A
#
# COMPACT_ATOMS: atom_id res chain seq x y z
N MET A 1 44.53 21.62 28.18
CA MET A 1 43.98 20.39 27.61
C MET A 1 42.46 20.48 27.68
N GLY A 2 41.80 21.00 26.65
CA GLY A 2 40.38 21.34 26.74
C GLY A 2 39.85 21.87 25.41
N VAL A 3 40.01 21.07 24.35
CA VAL A 3 39.48 21.40 23.01
C VAL A 3 38.64 20.24 22.46
N GLN A 4 38.59 19.10 23.15
CA GLN A 4 37.90 17.89 22.69
C GLN A 4 36.39 17.92 22.99
N GLU A 5 35.96 18.60 24.06
CA GLU A 5 34.55 18.67 24.49
C GLU A 5 33.65 19.54 23.58
N PHE A 6 34.21 20.51 22.85
CA PHE A 6 33.41 21.46 22.05
C PHE A 6 32.91 20.88 20.71
N PHE A 7 33.50 19.80 20.21
CA PHE A 7 33.10 19.20 18.93
C PHE A 7 32.06 18.08 19.07
N HIS A 8 31.89 17.50 20.26
CA HIS A 8 30.91 16.43 20.48
C HIS A 8 29.47 16.94 20.48
N LEU A 9 29.21 18.09 21.10
CA LEU A 9 27.89 18.74 21.13
C LEU A 9 27.32 19.10 19.75
N PRO A 10 28.06 19.81 18.85
CA PRO A 10 27.54 20.14 17.53
C PRO A 10 27.42 18.92 16.61
N VAL A 11 28.31 17.92 16.74
CA VAL A 11 28.21 16.66 15.99
C VAL A 11 26.99 15.86 16.46
N PHE A 12 26.75 15.79 17.77
CA PHE A 12 25.57 15.13 18.34
C PHE A 12 24.27 15.83 17.93
N LEU A 13 24.22 17.18 17.97
CA LEU A 13 23.10 17.95 17.43
C LEU A 13 22.88 17.67 15.94
N SER A 14 23.94 17.60 15.14
CA SER A 14 23.84 17.31 13.70
C SER A 14 23.32 15.90 13.42
N MET A 15 23.70 14.90 14.23
CA MET A 15 23.12 13.56 14.16
C MET A 15 21.65 13.58 14.55
N LEU A 16 21.27 14.26 15.65
CA LEU A 16 19.87 14.37 16.08
C LEU A 16 18.98 15.01 15.02
N VAL A 17 19.45 16.10 14.37
CA VAL A 17 18.72 16.76 13.27
C VAL A 17 18.61 15.85 12.04
N SER A 18 19.63 15.03 11.78
CA SER A 18 19.59 14.01 10.71
C SER A 18 18.58 12.90 11.03
N PHE A 19 18.52 12.44 12.29
CA PHE A 19 17.52 11.46 12.74
C PHE A 19 16.10 12.01 12.63
N ASP A 20 15.86 13.26 13.02
CA ASP A 20 14.53 13.89 12.94
C ASP A 20 14.06 14.04 11.48
N SER A 21 14.98 14.37 10.58
CA SER A 21 14.71 14.45 9.13
C SER A 21 14.35 13.06 8.56
N VAL A 22 15.06 12.00 8.97
CA VAL A 22 14.80 10.61 8.57
C VAL A 22 13.45 10.11 9.12
N VAL A 23 13.15 10.39 10.40
CA VAL A 23 11.88 10.03 11.04
C VAL A 23 10.71 10.76 10.39
N THR A 24 10.87 12.06 10.10
CA THR A 24 9.84 12.88 9.43
C THR A 24 9.54 12.35 8.02
N GLN A 25 10.55 11.86 7.30
CA GLN A 25 10.38 11.28 5.97
C GLN A 25 9.64 9.93 5.99
N CYS A 26 9.81 9.13 7.06
CA CYS A 26 9.01 7.92 7.29
C CYS A 26 7.55 8.26 7.61
N HIS A 27 7.29 9.34 8.34
CA HIS A 27 5.93 9.77 8.72
C HIS A 27 5.14 10.35 7.53
N ARG A 28 5.81 11.02 6.59
CA ARG A 28 5.18 11.65 5.42
C ARG A 28 4.76 10.66 4.32
N ASN A 29 5.25 9.43 4.39
CA ASN A 29 4.88 8.32 3.50
C ASN A 29 3.84 7.39 4.15
N THR A 30 2.92 7.93 4.95
CA THR A 30 1.72 7.23 5.40
C THR A 30 0.73 7.10 4.22
N ARG A 31 1.18 6.28 3.26
CA ARG A 31 0.36 5.37 2.46
C ARG A 31 -0.76 4.82 3.32
N GLU A 32 -1.95 4.66 2.74
CA GLU A 32 -3.19 4.38 3.46
C GLU A 32 -3.01 3.54 4.72
N VAL A 33 -3.48 4.08 5.86
CA VAL A 33 -3.24 3.55 7.21
C VAL A 33 -3.53 2.05 7.24
N SER A 34 -2.46 1.25 7.44
CA SER A 34 -2.58 -0.19 7.66
C SER A 34 -3.51 -0.45 8.83
N ILE A 35 -4.41 -1.41 8.71
CA ILE A 35 -5.39 -1.70 9.76
C ILE A 35 -4.97 -2.97 10.46
N LEU A 36 -4.49 -2.83 11.69
CA LEU A 36 -4.21 -3.96 12.57
C LEU A 36 -5.51 -4.65 12.99
N GLY A 37 -5.45 -5.96 13.16
CA GLY A 37 -6.55 -6.73 13.74
C GLY A 37 -7.68 -6.99 12.77
N LYS A 38 -7.45 -6.78 11.47
CA LYS A 38 -8.44 -6.93 10.40
C LYS A 38 -7.83 -7.65 9.22
N MET A 39 -8.69 -8.33 8.45
CA MET A 39 -8.33 -8.96 7.20
C MET A 39 -9.49 -8.92 6.21
N LEU A 40 -9.17 -8.93 4.92
CA LEU A 40 -10.14 -9.23 3.88
C LEU A 40 -10.05 -10.72 3.52
N GLN A 41 -11.13 -11.47 3.74
CA GLN A 41 -11.18 -12.92 3.49
C GLN A 41 -11.67 -13.25 2.08
N LYS A 42 -11.49 -14.52 1.64
CA LYS A 42 -11.93 -15.12 0.36
C LYS A 42 -11.30 -14.60 -0.95
N HIS A 43 -10.97 -13.31 -1.02
CA HIS A 43 -10.45 -12.67 -2.25
C HIS A 43 -8.94 -12.87 -2.47
N ILE A 44 -8.35 -13.83 -1.76
CA ILE A 44 -6.90 -14.09 -1.75
C ILE A 44 -6.55 -14.94 -2.98
N PHE A 45 -5.74 -14.39 -3.88
CA PHE A 45 -5.34 -15.08 -5.11
C PHE A 45 -3.86 -15.50 -5.12
N LYS A 46 -3.04 -14.96 -4.21
CA LYS A 46 -1.61 -15.30 -4.08
C LYS A 46 -1.16 -15.24 -2.63
N THR A 47 -0.43 -16.26 -2.19
CA THR A 47 0.21 -16.29 -0.87
C THR A 47 1.73 -16.33 -1.03
N ILE A 48 2.44 -15.53 -0.23
CA ILE A 48 3.90 -15.40 -0.28
C ILE A 48 4.43 -15.68 1.12
N THR A 49 5.34 -16.64 1.26
CA THR A 49 5.96 -17.01 2.53
C THR A 49 7.36 -16.42 2.66
N GLY A 50 7.85 -16.23 3.89
CA GLY A 50 9.19 -15.68 4.14
C GLY A 50 9.27 -14.16 4.00
N ALA A 51 8.13 -13.47 4.04
CA ALA A 51 8.06 -12.02 4.11
C ALA A 51 8.25 -11.60 5.58
N ALA A 52 9.50 -11.36 5.99
CA ALA A 52 9.82 -10.92 7.35
C ALA A 52 9.21 -9.55 7.71
N PHE A 53 8.88 -8.75 6.69
CA PHE A 53 8.33 -7.41 6.83
C PHE A 53 7.25 -7.19 5.76
N GLY A 54 6.30 -6.29 6.07
CA GLY A 54 5.19 -5.97 5.16
C GLY A 54 5.60 -5.25 3.86
N ASP A 55 6.83 -4.72 3.77
CA ASP A 55 7.34 -4.07 2.56
C ASP A 55 7.56 -5.08 1.40
N VAL A 56 7.89 -6.33 1.73
CA VAL A 56 7.95 -7.44 0.77
C VAL A 56 6.57 -7.64 0.14
N CYS A 57 5.52 -7.68 0.97
CA CYS A 57 4.14 -7.80 0.49
C CYS A 57 3.74 -6.63 -0.40
N LEU A 58 4.11 -5.41 0.01
CA LEU A 58 3.83 -4.19 -0.74
C LEU A 58 4.47 -4.24 -2.13
N ARG A 59 5.75 -4.61 -2.21
CA ARG A 59 6.50 -4.72 -3.49
C ARG A 59 5.86 -5.76 -4.42
N GLU A 60 5.52 -6.92 -3.87
CA GLU A 60 4.89 -7.99 -4.64
C GLU A 60 3.48 -7.63 -5.10
N CYS A 61 2.72 -6.90 -4.28
CA CYS A 61 1.43 -6.35 -4.67
C CYS A 61 1.56 -5.33 -5.80
N TYR A 62 2.55 -4.43 -5.77
CA TYR A 62 2.76 -3.48 -6.87
C TYR A 62 3.16 -4.13 -8.20
N ARG A 63 3.85 -5.28 -8.14
CA ARG A 63 4.28 -6.04 -9.33
C ARG A 63 3.12 -6.75 -10.03
N ASP A 64 2.07 -7.13 -9.30
CA ASP A 64 0.91 -7.80 -9.86
C ASP A 64 -0.24 -6.79 -10.05
N VAL A 65 -0.65 -6.56 -11.30
CA VAL A 65 -1.76 -5.65 -11.62
C VAL A 65 -3.08 -6.08 -10.98
N ARG A 66 -3.25 -7.36 -10.65
CA ARG A 66 -4.45 -7.89 -10.00
C ARG A 66 -4.50 -7.55 -8.51
N CYS A 67 -3.37 -7.21 -7.88
CA CYS A 67 -3.37 -6.92 -6.46
C CYS A 67 -4.01 -5.55 -6.18
N GLN A 68 -5.04 -5.54 -5.35
CA GLN A 68 -5.74 -4.33 -4.87
C GLN A 68 -5.56 -4.12 -3.38
N SER A 69 -5.34 -5.19 -2.62
CA SER A 69 -5.03 -5.16 -1.19
C SER A 69 -4.23 -6.40 -0.82
N PHE A 70 -3.70 -6.43 0.40
CA PHE A 70 -3.10 -7.64 0.95
C PHE A 70 -3.27 -7.71 2.47
N ASN A 71 -3.30 -8.93 3.00
CA ASN A 71 -3.16 -9.16 4.44
C ASN A 71 -1.71 -9.57 4.73
N TYR A 72 -1.09 -8.94 5.72
CA TYR A 72 0.20 -9.35 6.25
C TYR A 72 0.00 -10.12 7.55
N VAL A 73 0.38 -11.39 7.55
CA VAL A 73 0.27 -12.29 8.71
C VAL A 73 1.59 -12.26 9.45
N PHE A 74 1.71 -11.34 10.40
CA PHE A 74 2.97 -11.09 11.10
C PHE A 74 3.39 -12.29 11.99
N THR A 75 2.45 -13.13 12.42
CA THR A 75 2.75 -14.35 13.18
C THR A 75 3.45 -15.43 12.34
N GLN A 76 3.28 -15.40 11.02
CA GLN A 76 3.77 -16.43 10.10
C GLN A 76 4.70 -15.86 9.00
N ASN A 77 5.03 -14.57 9.06
CA ASN A 77 5.86 -13.88 8.07
C ASN A 77 5.40 -14.19 6.62
N LYS A 78 4.09 -14.05 6.37
CA LYS A 78 3.50 -14.32 5.06
C LYS A 78 2.55 -13.22 4.60
N CYS A 79 2.44 -13.06 3.28
CA CYS A 79 1.53 -12.15 2.61
C CYS A 79 0.38 -12.94 1.97
N GLU A 80 -0.82 -12.41 2.07
CA GLU A 80 -2.00 -12.91 1.37
C GLU A 80 -2.50 -11.78 0.46
N LEU A 81 -2.13 -11.81 -0.82
CA LEU A 81 -2.53 -10.79 -1.80
C LEU A 81 -3.96 -11.02 -2.25
N SER A 82 -4.71 -9.93 -2.34
CA SER A 82 -6.14 -9.92 -2.68
C SER A 82 -6.42 -9.02 -3.88
N ASN A 83 -7.35 -9.46 -4.71
CA ASN A 83 -7.79 -8.74 -5.90
C ASN A 83 -8.95 -7.77 -5.63
N ARG A 84 -9.44 -7.72 -4.38
CA ARG A 84 -10.47 -6.78 -3.93
C ARG A 84 -9.96 -5.88 -2.82
N THR A 85 -10.75 -4.87 -2.48
CA THR A 85 -10.53 -4.03 -1.31
C THR A 85 -11.71 -4.16 -0.33
N LYS A 86 -11.52 -3.72 0.92
CA LYS A 86 -12.59 -3.71 1.93
C LYS A 86 -13.79 -2.84 1.53
N GLU A 87 -13.60 -1.82 0.69
CA GLU A 87 -14.68 -0.97 0.19
C GLU A 87 -15.54 -1.69 -0.86
N ALA A 88 -14.90 -2.53 -1.69
CA ALA A 88 -15.59 -3.34 -2.68
C ALA A 88 -16.40 -4.48 -2.02
N ARG A 89 -15.84 -5.08 -0.95
CA ARG A 89 -16.40 -6.25 -0.24
C ARG A 89 -16.38 -6.08 1.28
N PRO A 90 -17.17 -5.14 1.83
CA PRO A 90 -17.20 -4.90 3.26
C PRO A 90 -17.65 -6.12 4.08
N GLU A 91 -18.50 -6.98 3.50
CA GLU A 91 -18.98 -8.22 4.11
C GLU A 91 -17.88 -9.24 4.42
N ASP A 92 -16.78 -9.20 3.67
CA ASP A 92 -15.63 -10.08 3.84
C ASP A 92 -14.52 -9.42 4.68
N PHE A 93 -14.73 -8.21 5.17
CA PHE A 93 -13.74 -7.50 5.99
C PHE A 93 -13.95 -7.80 7.48
N VAL A 94 -13.23 -8.79 7.98
CA VAL A 94 -13.46 -9.42 9.29
C VAL A 94 -12.32 -9.15 10.29
N PRO A 95 -12.58 -9.20 11.60
CA PRO A 95 -11.54 -9.14 12.62
C PRO A 95 -10.61 -10.36 12.59
N ASN A 96 -9.31 -10.11 12.69
CA ASN A 96 -8.27 -11.11 12.89
C ASN A 96 -7.03 -10.45 13.52
N SER A 97 -6.75 -10.76 14.79
CA SER A 97 -5.69 -10.13 15.58
C SER A 97 -4.28 -10.37 15.05
N GLU A 98 -4.07 -11.41 14.25
CA GLU A 98 -2.76 -11.82 13.74
C GLU A 98 -2.40 -11.18 12.38
N ARG A 99 -3.19 -10.20 11.94
CA ARG A 99 -3.08 -9.62 10.60
C ARG A 99 -3.09 -8.11 10.60
N TYR A 100 -2.34 -7.56 9.66
CA TYR A 100 -2.51 -6.22 9.15
C TYR A 100 -3.16 -6.28 7.78
N TYR A 101 -4.23 -5.51 7.58
CA TYR A 101 -4.77 -5.25 6.26
C TYR A 101 -4.11 -4.01 5.65
N PHE A 102 -3.68 -4.12 4.41
CA PHE A 102 -3.14 -3.02 3.60
C PHE A 102 -3.93 -2.87 2.31
N ARG A 103 -4.33 -1.65 1.98
CA ARG A 103 -4.87 -1.32 0.66
C ARG A 103 -3.74 -0.82 -0.23
N ARG A 104 -3.78 -1.17 -1.52
CA ARG A 104 -2.79 -0.70 -2.49
C ARG A 104 -3.07 0.75 -2.82
N ASP A 105 -2.11 1.64 -2.55
CA ASP A 105 -2.20 3.01 -3.03
C ASP A 105 -2.12 3.03 -4.55
N ARG A 106 -3.14 3.57 -5.19
CA ARG A 106 -3.07 4.06 -6.56
C ARG A 106 -2.57 5.50 -6.46
N LYS A 107 -1.31 5.77 -6.82
CA LYS A 107 -0.85 7.17 -6.90
C LYS A 107 -1.83 7.91 -7.83
N ARG A 108 -2.52 8.93 -7.31
CA ARG A 108 -3.32 9.84 -8.15
C ARG A 108 -2.35 10.60 -9.05
N GLU A 109 -2.75 10.89 -10.28
CA GLU A 109 -1.99 11.57 -11.34
C GLU A 109 -1.60 13.03 -11.04
N GLY A 110 -1.17 13.35 -9.82
CA GLY A 110 -0.84 14.72 -9.39
C GLY A 110 0.66 15.02 -9.25
N GLU A 111 1.54 14.01 -9.14
CA GLU A 111 2.95 14.24 -8.78
C GLU A 111 3.97 13.44 -9.61
N ILE A 112 3.56 12.80 -10.71
CA ILE A 112 4.52 12.14 -11.60
C ILE A 112 4.72 13.04 -12.80
N SER A 113 5.89 13.70 -12.81
CA SER A 113 6.36 14.50 -13.94
C SER A 113 6.07 13.80 -15.27
N ARG A 114 5.49 14.56 -16.19
CA ARG A 114 5.10 14.24 -17.57
C ARG A 114 6.19 13.55 -18.42
N PHE A 115 7.40 13.38 -17.89
CA PHE A 115 8.57 12.79 -18.52
C PHE A 115 8.64 11.25 -18.47
N PHE A 116 7.91 10.58 -17.56
CA PHE A 116 7.91 9.10 -17.44
C PHE A 116 6.76 8.40 -18.18
N PHE A 117 5.98 9.15 -18.97
CA PHE A 117 4.59 8.81 -19.34
C PHE A 117 4.39 7.69 -20.36
N THR A 118 5.43 7.16 -21.02
CA THR A 118 5.24 6.17 -22.09
C THR A 118 5.51 4.71 -21.69
N PHE A 119 6.20 4.45 -20.58
CA PHE A 119 6.62 3.07 -20.22
C PHE A 119 5.79 2.39 -19.12
N SER A 120 4.96 3.11 -18.35
CA SER A 120 4.31 2.57 -17.13
C SER A 120 2.78 2.55 -17.13
N PHE A 121 2.12 2.76 -18.28
CA PHE A 121 0.65 2.84 -18.36
C PHE A 121 -0.06 1.56 -17.86
N SER A 122 0.55 0.39 -18.06
CA SER A 122 0.01 -0.91 -17.64
C SER A 122 0.14 -1.18 -16.12
N TYR A 123 1.12 -0.61 -15.44
CA TYR A 123 1.29 -0.79 -13.98
C TYR A 123 0.38 0.13 -13.14
N PHE A 124 -0.20 1.16 -13.77
CA PHE A 124 -0.79 2.28 -13.06
C PHE A 124 -2.32 2.22 -12.96
N LEU A 125 -3.01 1.58 -13.91
CA LEU A 125 -4.47 1.62 -14.01
C LEU A 125 -5.14 0.26 -13.72
N ALA A 126 -4.88 -0.30 -12.54
CA ALA A 126 -5.59 -1.50 -12.06
C ALA A 126 -6.99 -1.10 -11.53
N ILE A 127 -7.93 -0.79 -12.42
CA ILE A 127 -9.34 -0.49 -12.07
C ILE A 127 -10.17 -1.78 -12.09
N LEU A 128 -11.09 -1.94 -11.13
CA LEU A 128 -12.06 -3.04 -11.16
C LEU A 128 -12.95 -2.91 -12.40
N GLY A 129 -13.08 -3.99 -13.15
CA GLY A 129 -13.83 -4.08 -14.41
C GLY A 129 -13.03 -3.69 -15.65
N ALA A 130 -11.81 -3.15 -15.52
CA ALA A 130 -11.03 -2.70 -16.68
C ALA A 130 -10.31 -3.86 -17.43
N ILE A 131 -10.02 -4.96 -16.73
CA ILE A 131 -9.40 -6.16 -17.30
C ILE A 131 -10.18 -7.42 -16.89
N PRO A 132 -10.18 -8.49 -17.69
CA PRO A 132 -10.89 -9.73 -17.37
C PRO A 132 -10.49 -10.33 -16.02
N GLU A 133 -9.20 -10.23 -15.67
CA GLU A 133 -8.60 -10.73 -14.43
C GLU A 133 -9.05 -9.97 -13.16
N LEU A 134 -9.69 -8.81 -13.34
CA LEU A 134 -10.24 -7.96 -12.28
C LEU A 134 -11.70 -7.62 -12.61
N SER A 135 -12.52 -8.63 -12.88
CA SER A 135 -13.95 -8.40 -13.15
C SER A 135 -14.64 -7.67 -11.98
N ALA A 136 -15.60 -6.80 -12.30
CA ALA A 136 -16.47 -6.20 -11.28
C ALA A 136 -17.83 -6.90 -11.32
N ASP A 137 -18.40 -7.18 -10.16
CA ASP A 137 -19.73 -7.80 -10.09
C ASP A 137 -20.84 -6.76 -10.28
N SER A 138 -20.53 -5.48 -10.01
CA SER A 138 -21.47 -4.38 -10.23
C SER A 138 -20.77 -3.03 -10.37
N CYS A 139 -21.44 -2.07 -11.02
CA CYS A 139 -21.02 -0.66 -11.00
C CYS A 139 -20.95 -0.07 -9.59
N LYS A 140 -21.76 -0.58 -8.65
CA LYS A 140 -21.73 -0.14 -7.25
C LYS A 140 -20.39 -0.52 -6.60
N GLU A 141 -19.89 -1.70 -6.90
CA GLU A 141 -18.59 -2.18 -6.43
C GLU A 141 -17.44 -1.31 -6.96
N ILE A 142 -17.44 -0.99 -8.25
CA ILE A 142 -16.43 -0.11 -8.87
C ILE A 142 -16.42 1.25 -8.16
N LYS A 143 -17.60 1.88 -8.02
CA LYS A 143 -17.76 3.17 -7.34
C LYS A 143 -17.25 3.14 -5.90
N ALA A 144 -17.53 2.08 -5.16
CA ALA A 144 -17.06 1.93 -3.79
C ALA A 144 -15.54 1.79 -3.72
N SER A 145 -14.96 0.97 -4.62
CA SER A 145 -13.51 0.77 -4.70
C SER A 145 -12.74 2.03 -5.10
N GLU A 146 -13.33 2.91 -5.90
CA GLU A 146 -12.70 4.14 -6.39
C GLU A 146 -12.94 5.38 -5.51
N GLY A 147 -13.63 5.22 -4.37
CA GLY A 147 -13.91 6.33 -3.46
C GLY A 147 -14.92 7.33 -4.03
N GLY A 148 -15.88 6.86 -4.83
CA GLY A 148 -17.00 7.66 -5.35
C GLY A 148 -16.66 8.56 -6.54
N GLN A 149 -15.42 8.58 -7.01
CA GLN A 149 -14.97 9.37 -8.17
C GLN A 149 -15.04 8.62 -9.51
N ALA A 150 -15.63 7.41 -9.56
CA ALA A 150 -15.84 6.70 -10.81
C ALA A 150 -16.72 7.55 -11.74
N VAL A 151 -16.06 8.32 -12.62
CA VAL A 151 -16.73 9.05 -13.68
C VAL A 151 -17.35 7.98 -14.54
N SER A 152 -18.67 8.02 -14.64
CA SER A 152 -19.44 7.14 -15.52
C SER A 152 -18.94 7.29 -16.95
N GLY A 153 -17.93 6.50 -17.33
CA GLY A 153 -17.41 6.39 -18.67
C GLY A 153 -18.24 5.37 -19.42
N LYS A 154 -18.86 5.80 -20.51
CA LYS A 154 -19.56 4.92 -21.45
C LYS A 154 -18.60 3.81 -21.91
N TYR A 155 -19.04 2.57 -21.74
CA TYR A 155 -18.55 1.43 -22.53
C TYR A 155 -19.41 1.35 -23.80
#